data_AF-A0A4R3NMK1-F1
#
_entry.id   AF-A0A4R3NMK1-F1
#
_cell.length_a   1.000
_cell.length_b   1.000
_cell.length_c   1.000
_cell.angle_alpha   90.00
_cell.angle_beta   90.00
_cell.angle_gamma   90.00
#
_symmetry.space_group_name_H-M   'P 1'
#
loop_
_entity.id
_entity.type
_entity.pdbx_description
1 polymer ?
#
loop_
_entity_poly.entity_id
_entity_poly.type
_entity_poly.pdbx_seq_one_letter_code
_entity_poly.pdbx_strand_id
1 'polypeptide(L)'
;MPQAYPPEEALERWLQRFVDFIVAKRGLAAALHSGDPAFEALPAYFDSRFEPALQRLLDAAVTAGEIRPDANPYDLLRAVASLCMPSSDGNPAAVRRLVALLVDGLRYRAADPQGAAGPSHEPDESNYR
;
A
#
# COMPACT_ATOMS: atom_id res chain seq x y z
N MET A 1 -24.66 12.09 7.24
CA MET A 1 -23.43 12.15 8.06
C MET A 1 -22.38 11.31 7.33
N PRO A 2 -21.21 11.84 6.93
CA PRO A 2 -20.15 11.00 6.40
C PRO A 2 -19.80 9.98 7.49
N GLN A 3 -19.90 8.69 7.18
CA GLN A 3 -19.55 7.62 8.11
C GLN A 3 -18.03 7.70 8.30
N ALA A 4 -17.60 8.26 9.43
CA ALA A 4 -16.18 8.32 9.77
C ALA A 4 -15.74 6.89 10.14
N TYR A 5 -15.07 6.24 9.20
CA TYR A 5 -14.43 4.96 9.46
C TYR A 5 -13.18 5.19 10.32
N PRO A 6 -12.77 4.23 11.17
CA PRO A 6 -11.43 4.19 11.74
C PRO A 6 -10.36 4.42 10.66
N PRO A 7 -9.24 5.07 10.96
CA PRO A 7 -8.22 5.44 9.96
C PRO A 7 -7.74 4.24 9.12
N GLU A 8 -7.50 3.11 9.75
CA GLU A 8 -7.15 1.83 9.11
C GLU A 8 -8.25 1.33 8.17
N GLU A 9 -9.52 1.30 8.61
CA GLU A 9 -10.63 0.90 7.74
C GLU A 9 -10.81 1.89 6.57
N ALA A 10 -10.59 3.18 6.79
CA ALA A 10 -10.62 4.21 5.75
C ALA A 10 -9.54 3.97 4.69
N LEU A 11 -8.31 3.63 5.12
CA LEU A 11 -7.18 3.29 4.25
C LEU A 11 -7.47 2.04 3.42
N GLU A 12 -7.93 0.95 4.05
CA GLU A 12 -8.27 -0.29 3.36
C GLU A 12 -9.34 -0.07 2.29
N ARG A 13 -10.43 0.62 2.66
CA ARG A 13 -11.52 0.95 1.72
C ARG A 13 -11.05 1.84 0.57
N TRP A 14 -10.13 2.76 0.84
CA TRP A 14 -9.56 3.62 -0.19
C TRP A 14 -8.73 2.81 -1.20
N LEU A 15 -7.87 1.90 -0.71
CA LEU A 15 -7.06 1.04 -1.56
C LEU A 15 -7.91 0.08 -2.39
N GLN A 16 -8.99 -0.49 -1.84
CA GLN A 16 -9.92 -1.33 -2.60
C GLN A 16 -10.61 -0.54 -3.73
N ARG A 17 -11.05 0.70 -3.48
CA ARG A 17 -11.62 1.57 -4.53
C ARG A 17 -10.60 1.92 -5.61
N PHE A 18 -9.34 2.11 -5.21
CA PHE A 18 -8.26 2.37 -6.15
C PHE A 18 -8.00 1.15 -7.07
N VAL A 19 -8.05 -0.08 -6.54
CA VAL A 19 -8.02 -1.32 -7.33
C VAL A 19 -9.19 -1.38 -8.31
N ASP A 20 -10.41 -1.12 -7.85
CA ASP A 20 -11.61 -1.13 -8.70
C ASP A 20 -11.48 -0.13 -9.87
N PHE A 21 -10.94 1.06 -9.59
CA PHE A 21 -10.67 2.07 -10.61
C PHE A 21 -9.67 1.59 -11.66
N ILE A 22 -8.55 0.99 -11.24
CA ILE A 22 -7.53 0.48 -12.16
C ILE A 22 -8.10 -0.65 -13.03
N VAL A 23 -8.78 -1.63 -12.43
CA VAL A 23 -9.36 -2.77 -13.14
C VAL A 23 -10.40 -2.31 -14.17
N ALA A 24 -11.28 -1.38 -13.79
CA ALA A 24 -12.29 -0.83 -14.71
C ALA A 24 -11.66 -0.08 -15.88
N LYS A 25 -10.66 0.77 -15.62
CA LYS A 25 -9.97 1.54 -16.67
C LYS A 25 -9.23 0.61 -17.65
N ARG A 26 -8.61 -0.46 -17.15
CA ARG A 26 -7.93 -1.48 -17.96
C ARG A 26 -8.90 -2.30 -18.80
N GLY A 27 -10.02 -2.73 -18.24
CA GLY A 27 -11.07 -3.45 -18.97
C GLY A 27 -11.59 -2.62 -20.15
N LEU A 28 -11.74 -1.31 -19.95
CA LEU A 28 -12.12 -0.39 -21.02
C LEU A 28 -11.03 -0.26 -22.10
N ALA A 29 -9.76 -0.08 -21.72
CA ALA A 29 -8.64 0.01 -22.67
C ALA A 29 -8.48 -1.27 -23.52
N ALA A 30 -8.65 -2.44 -22.89
CA ALA A 30 -8.62 -3.73 -23.57
C ALA A 30 -9.78 -3.88 -24.55
N ALA A 31 -11.00 -3.50 -24.17
CA ALA A 31 -12.17 -3.52 -25.05
C ALA A 31 -12.01 -2.59 -26.26
N LEU A 32 -11.32 -1.46 -26.08
CA LEU A 32 -11.07 -0.47 -27.13
C LEU A 32 -9.87 -0.81 -28.05
N HIS A 33 -9.21 -1.96 -27.87
CA HIS A 33 -8.02 -2.39 -28.64
C HIS A 33 -6.87 -1.37 -28.63
N SER A 34 -6.86 -0.44 -27.67
CA SER A 34 -5.79 0.52 -27.51
C SER A 34 -4.66 -0.16 -26.75
N GLY A 35 -3.50 -0.37 -27.40
CA GLY A 35 -2.28 -0.85 -26.74
C GLY A 35 -1.89 0.08 -25.59
N ASP A 36 -2.23 -0.34 -24.38
CA ASP A 36 -2.24 0.34 -23.07
C ASP A 36 -1.79 1.83 -22.97
N PRO A 37 -2.48 2.81 -23.61
CA PRO A 37 -2.19 4.24 -23.44
C PRO A 37 -2.81 4.80 -22.14
N ALA A 38 -3.59 3.98 -21.43
CA ALA A 38 -4.34 4.36 -20.24
C ALA A 38 -3.41 4.68 -19.05
N PHE A 39 -2.14 4.29 -19.12
CA PHE A 39 -1.12 4.54 -18.09
C PHE A 39 -0.08 5.59 -18.46
N GLU A 40 0.01 6.07 -19.72
CA GLU A 40 1.03 7.06 -20.07
C GLU A 40 0.80 8.42 -19.38
N ALA A 41 -0.46 8.85 -19.22
CA ALA A 41 -0.81 10.08 -18.53
C ALA A 41 -1.02 9.92 -17.01
N LEU A 42 -0.92 8.68 -16.49
CA LEU A 42 -1.20 8.40 -15.10
C LEU A 42 -0.15 8.94 -14.10
N PRO A 43 1.16 9.00 -14.40
CA PRO A 43 2.16 9.52 -13.45
C PRO A 43 1.80 10.91 -12.91
N ALA A 44 1.46 11.87 -13.78
CA ALA A 44 1.08 13.21 -13.34
C ALA A 44 -0.24 13.27 -12.55
N TYR A 45 -1.18 12.36 -12.82
CA TYR A 45 -2.44 12.25 -12.08
C TYR A 45 -2.25 11.55 -10.73
N PHE A 46 -1.32 10.60 -10.65
CA PHE A 46 -0.89 9.95 -9.41
C PHE A 46 -0.33 10.98 -8.44
N ASP A 47 0.65 11.77 -8.90
CA ASP A 47 1.36 12.75 -8.08
C ASP A 47 0.43 13.89 -7.62
N SER A 48 -0.44 14.39 -8.51
CA SER A 48 -1.27 15.56 -8.20
C SER A 48 -2.53 15.28 -7.40
N ARG A 49 -3.05 14.04 -7.41
CA ARG A 49 -4.36 13.72 -6.82
C ARG A 49 -4.36 12.51 -5.90
N PHE A 50 -3.75 11.40 -6.30
CA PHE A 50 -3.81 10.15 -5.52
C PHE A 50 -2.81 10.15 -4.37
N GLU A 51 -1.58 10.59 -4.62
CA GLU A 51 -0.52 10.63 -3.62
C GLU A 51 -0.88 11.51 -2.41
N PRO A 52 -1.37 12.77 -2.57
CA PRO A 52 -1.72 13.59 -1.41
C PRO A 52 -2.93 13.05 -0.64
N ALA A 53 -3.83 12.33 -1.31
CA ALA A 53 -4.98 11.70 -0.66
C ALA A 53 -4.56 10.49 0.16
N LEU A 54 -3.68 9.65 -0.39
CA LEU A 54 -3.14 8.48 0.29
C LEU A 54 -2.23 8.89 1.44
N GLN A 55 -1.39 9.91 1.27
CA GLN A 55 -0.55 10.46 2.33
C GLN A 55 -1.39 10.82 3.57
N ARG A 56 -2.50 11.55 3.41
CA ARG A 56 -3.37 11.91 4.54
C ARG A 56 -3.97 10.69 5.27
N LEU A 57 -4.28 9.62 4.54
CA LEU A 57 -4.79 8.39 5.14
C LEU A 57 -3.70 7.63 5.90
N LEU A 58 -2.50 7.56 5.32
CA LEU A 58 -1.33 6.97 5.97
C LEU A 58 -0.98 7.77 7.24
N ASP A 59 -0.92 9.10 7.18
CA ASP A 59 -0.62 9.95 8.33
C ASP A 59 -1.62 9.74 9.48
N ALA A 60 -2.92 9.65 9.15
CA ALA A 60 -3.96 9.40 10.15
C ALA A 60 -3.82 8.01 10.80
N ALA A 61 -3.55 6.98 10.01
CA ALA A 61 -3.39 5.60 10.51
C ALA A 61 -2.07 5.42 11.28
N VAL A 62 -0.99 6.10 10.88
CA VAL A 62 0.28 6.15 11.63
C VAL A 62 0.10 6.87 12.97
N THR A 63 -0.59 8.01 12.96
CA THR A 63 -0.89 8.77 14.19
C THR A 63 -1.74 7.95 15.17
N ALA A 64 -2.63 7.12 14.64
CA ALA A 64 -3.43 6.19 15.44
C ALA A 64 -2.64 4.94 15.91
N GLY A 65 -1.41 4.74 15.43
CA GLY A 65 -0.60 3.56 15.74
C GLY A 65 -1.14 2.28 15.13
N GLU A 66 -1.92 2.38 14.06
CA GLU A 66 -2.59 1.24 13.41
C GLU A 66 -1.74 0.64 12.27
N ILE A 67 -0.78 1.39 11.74
CA ILE A 67 0.13 0.97 10.68
C ILE A 67 1.58 1.42 10.93
N ARG A 68 2.53 0.81 10.22
CA ARG A 68 3.95 1.20 10.22
C ARG A 68 4.19 2.61 9.61
N PRO A 69 5.12 3.41 10.15
CA PRO A 69 5.33 4.81 9.75
C PRO A 69 6.20 5.00 8.50
N ASP A 70 6.87 3.94 8.02
CA ASP A 70 7.86 3.99 6.94
C ASP A 70 7.28 3.66 5.55
N ALA A 71 5.95 3.62 5.42
CA ALA A 71 5.28 3.40 4.15
C ALA A 71 5.29 4.66 3.28
N ASN A 72 5.92 4.58 2.11
CA ASN A 72 5.87 5.64 1.11
C ASN A 72 4.58 5.53 0.27
N PRO A 73 3.73 6.59 0.21
CA PRO A 73 2.49 6.56 -0.57
C PRO A 73 2.71 6.29 -2.07
N TYR A 74 3.76 6.86 -2.66
CA TYR A 74 4.06 6.68 -4.07
C TYR A 74 4.42 5.21 -4.40
N ASP A 75 5.27 4.60 -3.56
CA ASP A 75 5.63 3.19 -3.71
C ASP A 75 4.42 2.28 -3.53
N LEU A 76 3.51 2.62 -2.62
CA LEU A 76 2.28 1.87 -2.39
C LEU A 76 1.34 1.94 -3.61
N LEU A 77 1.18 3.13 -4.21
CA LEU A 77 0.41 3.30 -5.46
C LEU A 77 1.00 2.47 -6.59
N ARG A 78 2.33 2.53 -6.75
CA ARG A 78 3.05 1.77 -7.77
C ARG A 78 2.93 0.26 -7.56
N ALA A 79 3.02 -0.20 -6.32
CA ALA A 79 2.87 -1.62 -5.97
C ALA A 79 1.47 -2.11 -6.34
N VAL A 80 0.41 -1.40 -5.92
CA VAL A 80 -0.97 -1.77 -6.25
C VAL A 80 -1.23 -1.75 -7.76
N ALA A 81 -0.74 -0.72 -8.47
CA ALA A 81 -0.86 -0.65 -9.92
C ALA A 81 -0.16 -1.83 -10.61
N SER A 82 1.02 -2.23 -10.11
CA SER A 82 1.77 -3.38 -10.63
C SER A 82 1.05 -4.71 -10.37
N LEU A 83 0.44 -4.88 -9.20
CA LEU A 83 -0.38 -6.06 -8.88
C LEU A 83 -1.64 -6.18 -9.76
N CYS A 84 -2.14 -5.04 -10.27
CA CYS A 84 -3.26 -5.00 -11.21
C CYS A 84 -2.85 -5.30 -12.66
N MET A 85 -1.55 -5.44 -12.96
CA MET A 85 -1.10 -5.90 -14.27
C MET A 85 -1.51 -7.37 -14.46
N PRO A 86 -1.80 -7.81 -15.70
CA PRO A 86 -2.17 -9.19 -15.95
C PRO A 86 -1.03 -10.13 -15.52
N SER A 87 -1.23 -10.85 -14.43
CA SER A 87 -0.60 -12.16 -14.26
C SER A 87 -1.23 -13.12 -15.26
N SER A 88 -0.57 -14.24 -15.57
CA SER A 88 -0.95 -15.15 -16.67
C SER A 88 -2.41 -15.65 -16.62
N ASP A 89 -3.06 -15.48 -15.45
CA ASP A 89 -4.34 -16.05 -15.09
C ASP A 89 -5.47 -14.99 -15.07
N GLY A 90 -5.15 -13.69 -15.17
CA GLY A 90 -6.10 -12.60 -15.32
C GLY A 90 -7.18 -12.45 -14.24
N ASN A 91 -7.06 -13.16 -13.11
CA ASN A 91 -8.15 -13.29 -12.12
C ASN A 91 -8.24 -12.07 -11.17
N PRO A 92 -9.30 -11.24 -11.22
CA PRO A 92 -9.45 -10.08 -10.35
C PRO A 92 -9.50 -10.43 -8.86
N ALA A 93 -9.97 -11.63 -8.51
CA ALA A 93 -9.98 -12.10 -7.13
C ALA A 93 -8.56 -12.34 -6.60
N ALA A 94 -7.61 -12.75 -7.47
CA ALA A 94 -6.21 -12.89 -7.09
C ALA A 94 -5.58 -11.52 -6.77
N VAL A 95 -5.86 -10.50 -7.60
CA VAL A 95 -5.41 -9.12 -7.37
C VAL A 95 -5.92 -8.60 -6.03
N ARG A 96 -7.22 -8.78 -5.73
CA ARG A 96 -7.79 -8.36 -4.44
C ARG A 96 -7.11 -9.03 -3.25
N ARG A 97 -6.80 -10.33 -3.33
CA ARG A 97 -6.07 -11.05 -2.27
C ARG A 97 -4.65 -10.52 -2.07
N LEU A 98 -3.92 -10.23 -3.16
CA LEU A 98 -2.56 -9.69 -3.07
C LEU A 98 -2.55 -8.28 -2.47
N VAL A 99 -3.54 -7.45 -2.81
CA VAL A 99 -3.70 -6.12 -2.20
C VAL A 99 -4.07 -6.22 -0.73
N ALA A 100 -4.94 -7.16 -0.33
CA ALA A 100 -5.22 -7.40 1.08
C ALA A 100 -3.94 -7.79 1.85
N LEU A 101 -3.11 -8.69 1.30
CA LEU A 101 -1.83 -9.05 1.89
C LEU A 101 -0.87 -7.86 2.02
N LEU A 102 -0.87 -6.94 1.04
CA LEU A 102 -0.08 -5.72 1.10
C LEU A 102 -0.56 -4.80 2.24
N VAL A 103 -1.88 -4.64 2.40
CA VAL A 103 -2.49 -3.88 3.51
C VAL A 103 -2.14 -4.51 4.86
N ASP A 104 -2.22 -5.84 4.97
CA ASP A 104 -1.82 -6.56 6.18
C ASP A 104 -0.33 -6.35 6.51
N GLY A 105 0.53 -6.25 5.50
CA GLY A 105 1.94 -5.89 5.67
C GLY A 105 2.18 -4.46 6.18
N LEU A 106 1.26 -3.52 5.94
CA LEU A 106 1.30 -2.17 6.52
C LEU A 106 0.93 -2.19 8.00
N ARG A 107 0.03 -3.10 8.39
CA ARG A 107 -0.38 -3.31 9.79
C ARG A 107 0.72 -4.03 10.59
N TYR A 108 1.47 -4.90 9.93
CA TYR A 108 2.57 -5.63 10.56
C TYR A 108 3.67 -4.66 11.03
N ARG A 109 4.00 -4.72 12.33
CA ARG A 109 4.97 -3.87 13.05
C ARG A 109 4.42 -2.55 13.64
N ALA A 110 3.13 -2.25 13.51
CA ALA A 110 2.50 -1.19 14.31
C ALA A 110 2.62 -1.43 15.84
N ALA A 111 2.75 -2.71 16.23
CA ALA A 111 2.90 -3.15 17.62
C ALA A 111 4.36 -3.29 18.12
N ASP A 112 5.38 -2.88 17.37
CA ASP A 112 6.78 -3.05 17.80
C ASP A 112 7.55 -1.72 17.96
N PRO A 113 7.44 -1.06 19.13
CA PRO A 113 8.30 0.06 19.51
C PRO A 113 9.76 -0.36 19.82
N GLN A 114 10.10 -1.66 19.83
CA GLN A 114 11.32 -2.19 20.45
C GLN A 114 12.43 -2.64 19.48
N GLY A 115 12.24 -2.58 18.16
CA GLY A 115 13.28 -2.93 17.18
C GLY A 115 14.50 -2.00 17.10
N ALA A 116 14.53 -0.90 17.87
CA ALA A 116 15.64 0.07 17.87
C ALA A 116 16.73 -0.21 18.92
N ALA A 117 16.49 -1.13 19.86
CA ALA A 117 17.54 -1.59 20.77
C ALA A 117 18.06 -2.94 20.28
N GLY A 118 18.95 -2.89 19.28
CA GLY A 118 19.81 -4.03 19.00
C GLY A 118 20.50 -4.46 20.29
N PRO A 119 20.68 -5.77 20.55
CA PRO A 119 21.37 -6.21 21.75
C PRO A 119 22.77 -5.59 21.74
N SER A 120 23.02 -4.68 22.69
CA SER A 120 24.35 -4.18 22.98
C SER A 120 25.24 -5.40 23.17
N HIS A 121 26.14 -5.58 22.20
CA HIS A 121 27.22 -6.54 22.28
C HIS A 121 28.09 -6.10 23.46
N GLU A 122 27.92 -6.76 24.60
CA GLU A 122 28.88 -6.72 25.69
C GLU A 122 29.95 -7.77 25.37
N PRO A 123 31.17 -7.38 24.95
CA PRO A 123 32.24 -8.34 24.78
C PRO A 123 32.66 -8.82 26.18
N ASP A 124 32.35 -10.09 26.44
CA ASP A 124 32.87 -10.87 27.55
C ASP A 124 34.37 -11.07 27.35
N GLU A 125 35.16 -10.14 27.91
CA GLU A 125 36.59 -10.33 28.09
C GLU A 125 36.89 -10.42 29.59
N SER A 126 37.53 -11.52 29.97
CA SER A 126 38.34 -11.63 31.19
C SER A 126 37.63 -12.08 32.49
N ASN A 127 36.83 -13.15 32.45
CA ASN A 127 36.68 -14.02 33.62
C ASN A 127 37.00 -15.51 33.34
N TYR A 128 37.87 -15.74 32.35
CA TYR A 128 38.48 -17.05 32.12
C TYR A 128 39.98 -16.93 31.86
N ARG A 129 40.74 -16.49 32.87
CA ARG A 129 42.04 -17.06 33.27
C ARG A 129 42.70 -16.27 34.41
#